data_AF-A0A8X7SCY5-F1
#
_entry.id   AF-A0A8X7SCY5-F1
#
_cell.length_a   1.000
_cell.length_b   1.000
_cell.length_c   1.000
_cell.angle_alpha   90.00
_cell.angle_beta   90.00
_cell.angle_gamma   90.00
#
_symmetry.space_group_name_H-M   'P 1'
#
loop_
_entity.id
_entity.type
_entity.pdbx_description
1 polymer ?
#
loop_
_entity_poly.entity_id
_entity_poly.type
_entity_poly.pdbx_seq_one_letter_code
_entity_poly.pdbx_strand_id
1 'polypeptide(L)'
;MGIFPGFGAWTSQNTQQPTKSEKNVKSKPTTQAKTHEDRDEMKEQLKLWRDANKKKQYHEPPPTVKVRTDHNSGISYMKMEFTLGLPPQAAYDVLTNQENITYSREIKGRPLLKAVSRKVKPEKDEGNQGSMFDVEVEKELSWNFLFLSGTIPIRLNVLEDPKALYVHYLKQQNGLRLMEDFEGMYSVEPVYVDGERLCKHMKPKNPEEYRKCSGGKGLIASKVKVFQTFRPASPWDLPLVSSYVRRFTVETTKNVAKDFQMQAGDIRGL
;
A
#
# COMPACT_ATOMS: atom_id res chain seq x y z
N MET A 1 -8.05 -30.86 -11.13
CA MET A 1 -6.68 -30.55 -10.69
C MET A 1 -6.67 -29.10 -10.23
N GLY A 2 -6.84 -28.87 -8.92
CA GLY A 2 -6.86 -27.53 -8.33
C GLY A 2 -5.48 -27.19 -7.76
N ILE A 3 -4.95 -26.02 -8.12
CA ILE A 3 -3.65 -25.53 -7.66
C ILE A 3 -3.88 -24.20 -6.95
N PHE A 4 -4.07 -24.27 -5.64
CA PHE A 4 -3.82 -23.16 -4.71
C PHE A 4 -3.56 -23.74 -3.32
N PRO A 5 -2.29 -23.92 -2.90
CA PRO A 5 -1.95 -24.09 -1.50
C PRO A 5 -1.53 -22.74 -0.94
N GLY A 6 -2.27 -22.19 0.03
CA GLY A 6 -1.79 -20.94 0.66
C GLY A 6 -2.65 -20.20 1.66
N PHE A 7 -3.51 -20.85 2.47
CA PHE A 7 -4.09 -20.21 3.68
C PHE A 7 -4.52 -21.25 4.74
N GLY A 8 -3.68 -22.28 5.00
CA GLY A 8 -4.06 -23.44 5.81
C GLY A 8 -3.10 -23.87 6.93
N ALA A 9 -2.13 -23.04 7.33
CA ALA A 9 -1.15 -23.43 8.35
C ALA A 9 -1.08 -22.42 9.50
N TRP A 10 -2.13 -22.37 10.33
CA TRP A 10 -2.01 -21.74 11.65
C TRP A 10 -2.81 -22.48 12.72
N THR A 11 -2.49 -23.74 12.95
CA THR A 11 -2.71 -24.44 14.23
C THR A 11 -1.75 -25.62 14.32
N SER A 12 -0.66 -25.49 15.07
CA SER A 12 0.05 -26.61 15.71
C SER A 12 1.07 -26.04 16.69
N GLN A 13 0.74 -26.12 17.98
CA GLN A 13 1.74 -26.16 19.04
C GLN A 13 1.99 -27.64 19.34
N ASN A 14 3.20 -28.16 19.06
CA ASN A 14 3.91 -28.96 20.06
C ASN A 14 5.40 -29.19 19.71
N THR A 15 6.21 -28.88 20.71
CA THR A 15 7.55 -29.32 21.12
C THR A 15 8.30 -30.38 20.28
N GLN A 16 9.48 -30.01 19.77
CA GLN A 16 10.77 -30.72 19.96
C GLN A 16 11.94 -29.86 19.42
N GLN A 17 13.07 -29.85 20.15
CA GLN A 17 14.28 -29.04 19.91
C GLN A 17 14.95 -29.31 18.55
N PRO A 18 15.55 -28.29 17.90
CA PRO A 18 16.47 -28.49 16.78
C PRO A 18 17.94 -28.45 17.22
N THR A 19 18.73 -29.37 16.67
CA THR A 19 20.19 -29.33 16.59
C THR A 19 20.65 -28.20 15.65
N LYS A 20 21.81 -27.61 16.00
CA LYS A 20 22.43 -26.38 15.47
C LYS A 20 22.77 -26.46 13.97
N SER A 21 22.41 -25.44 13.18
CA SER A 21 23.35 -24.43 12.62
C SER A 21 22.66 -23.46 11.63
N GLU A 22 23.17 -22.22 11.61
CA GLU A 22 22.92 -21.10 10.70
C GLU A 22 21.59 -20.31 10.81
N LYS A 23 21.69 -19.22 11.59
CA LYS A 23 20.68 -18.19 11.84
C LYS A 23 20.39 -17.38 10.57
N ASN A 24 19.31 -17.71 9.87
CA ASN A 24 18.50 -16.69 9.20
C ASN A 24 17.47 -16.19 10.20
N VAL A 25 17.64 -14.96 10.68
CA VAL A 25 16.67 -14.30 11.56
C VAL A 25 15.40 -14.07 10.75
N LYS A 26 14.45 -15.01 10.87
CA LYS A 26 13.07 -14.86 10.45
C LYS A 26 12.50 -13.73 11.30
N SER A 27 12.50 -12.51 10.77
CA SER A 27 11.79 -11.40 11.38
C SER A 27 10.33 -11.81 11.53
N LYS A 28 9.85 -11.90 12.77
CA LYS A 28 8.42 -12.06 13.03
C LYS A 28 7.69 -10.90 12.33
N PRO A 29 6.56 -11.13 11.67
CA PRO A 29 5.67 -10.05 11.30
C PRO A 29 5.17 -9.43 12.62
N THR A 30 5.78 -8.33 13.03
CA THR A 30 5.26 -7.52 14.13
C THR A 30 4.09 -6.72 13.58
N THR A 31 2.99 -7.42 13.32
CA THR A 31 1.68 -6.80 13.37
C THR A 31 1.48 -6.45 14.85
N GLN A 32 1.90 -5.25 15.28
CA GLN A 32 1.28 -4.66 16.45
C GLN A 32 -0.17 -4.41 16.04
N ALA A 33 -0.97 -5.47 16.16
CA ALA A 33 -2.40 -5.34 16.09
C ALA A 33 -2.76 -4.30 17.14
N LYS A 34 -3.65 -3.39 16.75
CA LYS A 34 -4.55 -2.76 17.69
C LYS A 34 -5.26 -3.85 18.52
N THR A 35 -5.97 -3.47 19.57
CA THR A 35 -6.67 -4.36 20.51
C THR A 35 -7.29 -5.60 19.86
N HIS A 36 -7.44 -6.69 20.62
CA HIS A 36 -8.05 -7.95 20.15
C HIS A 36 -9.37 -7.71 19.36
N GLU A 37 -10.13 -6.70 19.78
CA GLU A 37 -11.36 -6.22 19.15
C GLU A 37 -11.16 -5.77 17.70
N ASP A 38 -10.19 -4.91 17.41
CA ASP A 38 -9.93 -4.40 16.05
C ASP A 38 -9.59 -5.53 15.06
N ARG A 39 -8.91 -6.58 15.55
CA ARG A 39 -8.58 -7.76 14.74
C ARG A 39 -9.83 -8.56 14.39
N ASP A 40 -10.78 -8.67 15.31
CA ASP A 40 -12.03 -9.40 15.08
C ASP A 40 -12.97 -8.60 14.17
N GLU A 41 -13.05 -7.28 14.34
CA GLU A 41 -13.80 -6.40 13.43
C GLU A 41 -13.27 -6.47 12.00
N MET A 42 -11.94 -6.51 11.82
CA MET A 42 -11.33 -6.69 10.50
C MET A 42 -11.75 -8.02 9.85
N LYS A 43 -11.76 -9.12 10.59
CA LYS A 43 -12.18 -10.44 10.08
C LYS A 43 -13.66 -10.43 9.70
N GLU A 44 -14.52 -9.83 10.53
CA GLU A 44 -15.95 -9.67 10.24
C GLU A 44 -16.17 -8.88 8.95
N GLN A 45 -15.47 -7.74 8.80
CA GLN A 45 -15.55 -6.92 7.58
C GLN A 45 -15.07 -7.67 6.34
N LEU A 46 -13.97 -8.43 6.43
CA LEU A 46 -13.50 -9.25 5.30
C LEU A 46 -14.52 -10.34 4.92
N LYS A 47 -15.23 -10.91 5.89
CA LYS A 47 -16.32 -11.87 5.63
C LYS A 47 -17.48 -11.19 4.90
N LEU A 48 -17.92 -10.02 5.38
CA LEU A 48 -18.97 -9.23 4.72
C LEU A 48 -18.59 -8.87 3.29
N TRP A 49 -17.35 -8.45 3.06
CA TRP A 49 -16.83 -8.13 1.73
C TRP A 49 -16.89 -9.33 0.79
N ARG A 50 -16.44 -10.52 1.22
CA ARG A 50 -16.50 -11.74 0.41
C ARG A 50 -17.95 -12.13 0.08
N ASP A 51 -18.85 -12.06 1.07
CA ASP A 51 -20.26 -12.41 0.88
C ASP A 51 -20.98 -11.42 -0.04
N ALA A 52 -20.64 -10.13 0.03
CA ALA A 52 -21.16 -9.12 -0.88
C ALA A 52 -20.61 -9.30 -2.31
N ASN A 53 -19.31 -9.55 -2.45
CA ASN A 53 -18.65 -9.69 -3.74
C ASN A 53 -19.14 -10.91 -4.52
N LYS A 54 -19.48 -12.02 -3.83
CA LYS A 54 -20.15 -13.19 -4.42
C LYS A 54 -21.52 -12.87 -5.04
N LYS A 55 -22.25 -11.89 -4.49
CA LYS A 55 -23.58 -11.49 -4.98
C LYS A 55 -23.47 -10.49 -6.13
N LYS A 56 -22.63 -9.49 -5.97
CA LYS A 56 -22.36 -8.45 -6.97
C LYS A 56 -20.93 -7.99 -6.82
N GLN A 57 -20.16 -8.14 -7.91
CA GLN A 57 -18.78 -7.69 -7.96
C GLN A 57 -18.71 -6.19 -7.66
N TYR A 58 -17.94 -5.83 -6.64
CA TYR A 58 -17.66 -4.44 -6.33
C TYR A 58 -16.46 -3.97 -7.15
N HIS A 59 -16.69 -2.98 -8.01
CA HIS A 59 -15.67 -2.34 -8.83
C HIS A 59 -15.25 -1.02 -8.22
N GLU A 60 -13.98 -0.92 -7.84
CA GLU A 60 -13.40 0.33 -7.39
C GLU A 60 -13.39 1.38 -8.52
N PRO A 61 -13.73 2.65 -8.22
CA PRO A 61 -13.54 3.72 -9.19
C PRO A 61 -12.05 3.88 -9.52
N PRO A 62 -11.71 4.33 -10.74
CA PRO A 62 -10.32 4.54 -11.12
C PRO A 62 -9.65 5.61 -10.24
N PRO A 63 -8.33 5.53 -9.99
CA PRO A 63 -7.61 6.52 -9.21
C PRO A 63 -7.73 7.92 -9.81
N THR A 64 -8.06 8.90 -8.96
CA THR A 64 -8.09 10.33 -9.32
C THR A 64 -6.71 10.92 -9.05
N VAL A 65 -6.15 11.64 -10.03
CA VAL A 65 -4.81 12.23 -9.91
C VAL A 65 -4.86 13.70 -10.31
N LYS A 66 -4.27 14.56 -9.50
CA LYS A 66 -4.07 15.99 -9.76
C LYS A 66 -2.58 16.29 -9.63
N VAL A 67 -2.01 16.93 -10.64
CA VAL A 67 -0.58 17.27 -10.67
C VAL A 67 -0.45 18.77 -10.89
N ARG A 68 0.46 19.39 -10.14
CA ARG A 68 0.91 20.77 -10.36
C ARG A 68 2.41 20.78 -10.43
N THR A 69 2.99 21.42 -11.43
CA THR A 69 4.43 21.58 -11.56
C THR A 69 4.77 23.04 -11.37
N ASP A 70 5.68 23.32 -10.45
CA ASP A 70 6.31 24.62 -10.35
C ASP A 70 7.47 24.67 -11.34
N HIS A 71 7.36 25.55 -12.33
CA HIS A 71 8.35 25.69 -13.39
C HIS A 71 9.64 26.37 -12.92
N ASN A 72 9.61 27.14 -11.82
CA ASN A 72 10.78 27.83 -11.29
C ASN A 72 11.68 26.87 -10.51
N SER A 73 11.09 26.06 -9.63
CA SER A 73 11.83 25.06 -8.85
C SER A 73 12.00 23.72 -9.59
N GLY A 74 11.20 23.46 -10.63
CA GLY A 74 11.15 22.19 -11.33
C GLY A 74 10.41 21.07 -10.56
N ILE A 75 9.91 21.38 -9.36
CA ILE A 75 9.23 20.45 -8.46
C ILE A 75 7.80 20.17 -8.95
N SER A 76 7.38 18.91 -8.88
CA SER A 76 6.02 18.48 -9.18
C SER A 76 5.33 17.95 -7.94
N TYR A 77 4.13 18.46 -7.68
CA TYR A 77 3.23 18.09 -6.60
C TYR A 77 2.10 17.24 -7.17
N MET A 78 2.04 15.98 -6.76
CA MET A 78 1.00 15.04 -7.15
C MET A 78 0.13 14.73 -5.94
N LYS A 79 -1.18 14.96 -6.11
CA LYS A 79 -2.22 14.48 -5.20
C LYS A 79 -3.00 13.37 -5.90
N MET A 80 -3.05 12.20 -5.30
CA MET A 80 -3.81 11.06 -5.81
C MET A 80 -4.77 10.54 -4.74
N GLU A 81 -5.97 10.16 -5.17
CA GLU A 81 -6.97 9.53 -4.30
C GLU A 81 -7.53 8.29 -5.01
N PHE A 82 -7.58 7.16 -4.29
CA PHE A 82 -8.20 5.94 -4.77
C PHE A 82 -8.85 5.18 -3.62
N THR A 83 -9.77 4.29 -3.96
CA THR A 83 -10.50 3.47 -2.99
C THR A 83 -10.06 2.02 -3.12
N LEU A 84 -9.96 1.32 -1.99
CA LEU A 84 -9.76 -0.11 -1.88
C LEU A 84 -10.99 -0.71 -1.19
N GLY A 85 -11.58 -1.76 -1.77
CA GLY A 85 -12.66 -2.53 -1.14
C GLY A 85 -12.19 -3.38 0.04
N LEU A 86 -11.45 -2.79 0.98
CA LEU A 86 -10.93 -3.48 2.16
C LEU A 86 -11.15 -2.58 3.39
N PRO A 87 -11.28 -3.16 4.60
CA PRO A 87 -11.27 -2.38 5.82
C PRO A 87 -9.90 -1.67 6.01
N PRO A 88 -9.82 -0.54 6.73
CA PRO A 88 -8.63 0.32 6.80
C PRO A 88 -7.34 -0.40 7.17
N GLN A 89 -7.37 -1.30 8.16
CA GLN A 89 -6.18 -2.06 8.55
C GLN A 89 -5.71 -3.00 7.43
N ALA A 90 -6.62 -3.77 6.82
CA ALA A 90 -6.26 -4.66 5.72
C ALA A 90 -5.75 -3.90 4.49
N ALA A 91 -6.33 -2.74 4.19
CA ALA A 91 -5.83 -1.85 3.14
C ALA A 91 -4.41 -1.35 3.45
N TYR A 92 -4.15 -0.94 4.68
CA TYR A 92 -2.82 -0.53 5.13
C TYR A 92 -1.79 -1.66 5.04
N ASP A 93 -2.15 -2.88 5.43
CA ASP A 93 -1.28 -4.06 5.37
C ASP A 93 -0.89 -4.40 3.92
N VAL A 94 -1.83 -4.25 2.98
CA VAL A 94 -1.58 -4.42 1.53
C VAL A 94 -0.62 -3.34 1.00
N LEU A 95 -0.80 -2.09 1.42
CA LEU A 95 0.03 -0.95 0.97
C LEU A 95 1.46 -1.01 1.52
N THR A 96 1.61 -1.36 2.79
CA THR A 96 2.92 -1.51 3.46
C THR A 96 3.66 -2.77 3.02
N ASN A 97 2.93 -3.79 2.55
CA ASN A 97 3.49 -5.00 1.96
C ASN A 97 4.56 -5.62 2.88
N GLN A 98 4.16 -5.93 4.11
CA GLN A 98 5.06 -6.43 5.16
C GLN A 98 5.79 -7.72 4.76
N GLU A 99 5.13 -8.57 3.97
CA GLU A 99 5.67 -9.83 3.45
C GLU A 99 6.58 -9.64 2.23
N ASN A 100 6.72 -8.40 1.74
CA ASN A 100 7.54 -8.04 0.59
C ASN A 100 7.20 -8.87 -0.67
N ILE A 101 5.91 -9.11 -0.91
CA ILE A 101 5.38 -9.86 -2.04
C ILE A 101 5.20 -8.91 -3.24
N THR A 102 5.31 -9.43 -4.46
CA THR A 102 5.07 -8.65 -5.68
C THR A 102 3.62 -8.83 -6.14
N TYR A 103 2.80 -7.78 -6.03
CA TYR A 103 1.39 -7.76 -6.47
C TYR A 103 1.16 -6.96 -7.76
N SER A 104 2.23 -6.58 -8.46
CA SER A 104 2.13 -5.69 -9.61
C SER A 104 1.76 -6.43 -10.89
N ARG A 105 1.00 -5.78 -11.79
CA ARG A 105 0.71 -6.32 -13.11
C ARG A 105 1.99 -6.62 -13.89
N GLU A 106 1.94 -7.61 -14.77
CA GLU A 106 3.02 -7.85 -15.71
C GLU A 106 2.92 -6.94 -16.93
N ILE A 107 4.06 -6.37 -17.33
CA ILE A 107 4.22 -5.59 -18.55
C ILE A 107 5.34 -6.26 -19.35
N LYS A 108 4.99 -6.83 -20.51
CA LYS A 108 5.93 -7.57 -21.38
C LYS A 108 6.72 -8.66 -20.63
N GLY A 109 6.03 -9.42 -19.78
CA GLY A 109 6.61 -10.53 -19.01
C GLY A 109 7.47 -10.10 -17.81
N ARG A 110 7.36 -8.85 -17.36
CA ARG A 110 8.03 -8.36 -16.13
C ARG A 110 7.03 -7.69 -15.21
N PRO A 111 7.07 -7.92 -13.88
CA PRO A 111 6.23 -7.18 -12.95
C PRO A 111 6.53 -5.68 -13.03
N LEU A 112 5.50 -4.83 -13.05
CA LEU A 112 5.66 -3.38 -13.06
C LEU A 112 6.52 -2.93 -11.87
N LEU A 113 6.22 -3.38 -10.65
CA LEU A 113 6.95 -3.02 -9.45
C LEU A 113 7.26 -4.28 -8.63
N LYS A 114 8.48 -4.76 -8.76
CA LYS A 114 8.96 -5.95 -8.06
C LYS A 114 9.52 -5.61 -6.69
N ALA A 115 9.12 -6.39 -5.71
CA ALA A 115 9.63 -6.31 -4.35
C ALA A 115 11.02 -6.95 -4.24
N VAL A 116 12.02 -6.21 -3.76
CA VAL A 116 13.41 -6.71 -3.64
C VAL A 116 13.77 -6.93 -2.18
N SER A 117 13.75 -5.88 -1.36
CA SER A 117 14.06 -5.99 0.06
C SER A 117 13.23 -5.05 0.93
N ARG A 118 13.02 -5.46 2.17
CA ARG A 118 12.39 -4.68 3.23
C ARG A 118 13.17 -4.95 4.52
N LYS A 119 13.78 -3.92 5.10
CA LYS A 119 14.56 -4.03 6.34
C LYS A 119 14.01 -3.04 7.35
N VAL A 120 13.43 -3.55 8.43
CA VAL A 120 13.01 -2.72 9.55
C VAL A 120 14.27 -2.40 10.37
N LYS A 121 14.55 -1.12 10.57
CA LYS A 121 15.66 -0.72 11.42
C LYS A 121 15.31 -1.06 12.87
N PRO A 122 16.27 -1.60 13.65
CA PRO A 122 16.06 -1.81 15.07
C PRO A 122 15.77 -0.45 15.73
N GLU A 123 14.75 -0.44 16.58
CA GLU A 123 14.35 0.71 17.38
C GLU A 123 15.58 1.16 18.19
N LYS A 124 15.98 2.42 18.04
CA LYS A 124 16.96 2.99 18.97
C LYS A 124 16.22 3.15 20.30
N ASP A 125 16.71 2.51 21.35
CA ASP A 125 16.17 2.57 22.71
C ASP A 125 16.23 4.01 23.27
N GLU A 126 15.39 4.91 22.78
CA GLU A 126 15.20 6.26 23.34
C GLU A 126 13.71 6.60 23.34
N GLY A 127 13.09 6.44 24.51
CA GLY A 127 11.96 7.23 24.98
C GLY A 127 10.67 7.22 24.14
N ASN A 128 9.72 6.39 24.53
CA ASN A 128 8.27 6.60 24.36
C ASN A 128 7.66 6.76 22.94
N GLN A 129 8.37 6.45 21.85
CA GLN A 129 7.81 6.42 20.48
C GLN A 129 7.65 5.00 19.91
N GLY A 130 7.20 4.07 20.75
CA GLY A 130 7.04 2.62 20.50
C GLY A 130 6.07 2.17 19.40
N SER A 131 5.70 3.03 18.45
CA SER A 131 4.69 2.73 17.42
C SER A 131 5.03 3.12 15.99
N MET A 132 6.23 3.66 15.75
CA MET A 132 6.62 4.11 14.42
C MET A 132 7.83 3.30 13.93
N PHE A 133 7.74 2.73 12.73
CA PHE A 133 8.81 1.91 12.17
C PHE A 133 9.58 2.67 11.10
N ASP A 134 10.90 2.77 11.27
CA ASP A 134 11.81 3.17 10.19
C ASP A 134 12.19 1.93 9.39
N VAL A 135 11.82 1.92 8.11
CA VAL A 135 11.94 0.78 7.22
C VAL A 135 12.68 1.20 5.96
N GLU A 136 13.77 0.50 5.64
CA GLU A 136 14.42 0.62 4.35
C GLU A 136 13.74 -0.33 3.36
N VAL A 137 13.29 0.21 2.24
CA VAL A 137 12.58 -0.54 1.21
C VAL A 137 13.31 -0.41 -0.12
N GLU A 138 13.54 -1.54 -0.77
CA GLU A 138 14.08 -1.63 -2.13
C GLU A 138 13.07 -2.30 -3.06
N LYS A 139 12.77 -1.63 -4.17
CA LYS A 139 11.90 -2.11 -5.24
C LYS A 139 12.58 -1.96 -6.60
N GLU A 140 12.20 -2.79 -7.56
CA GLU A 140 12.60 -2.69 -8.96
C GLU A 140 11.39 -2.28 -9.81
N LEU A 141 11.45 -1.11 -10.42
CA LEU A 141 10.42 -0.62 -11.34
C LEU A 141 10.78 -0.99 -12.78
N SER A 142 9.94 -1.78 -13.43
CA SER A 142 10.10 -2.07 -14.85
C SER A 142 9.86 -0.82 -15.68
N TRP A 143 10.82 -0.50 -16.55
CA TRP A 143 10.78 0.67 -17.40
C TRP A 143 10.86 0.27 -18.86
N ASN A 144 9.94 0.82 -19.66
CA ASN A 144 9.95 0.71 -21.11
C ASN A 144 9.92 2.11 -21.71
N PHE A 145 10.97 2.48 -22.44
CA PHE A 145 11.00 3.73 -23.20
C PHE A 145 11.57 3.50 -24.58
N LEU A 146 10.79 3.85 -25.60
CA LEU A 146 11.10 3.58 -27.01
C LEU A 146 11.44 2.09 -27.21
N PHE A 147 12.65 1.79 -27.69
CA PHE A 147 13.16 0.43 -27.93
C PHE A 147 13.97 -0.14 -26.76
N LEU A 148 14.08 0.58 -25.65
CA LEU A 148 14.81 0.14 -24.45
C LEU A 148 13.85 -0.36 -23.38
N SER A 149 14.18 -1.52 -22.81
CA SER A 149 13.53 -2.08 -21.64
C SER A 149 14.56 -2.29 -20.53
N GLY A 150 14.26 -1.81 -19.33
CA GLY A 150 15.17 -1.87 -18.19
C GLY A 150 14.43 -1.95 -16.86
N THR A 151 15.19 -1.92 -15.78
CA THR A 151 14.68 -1.81 -14.42
C THR A 151 15.30 -0.59 -13.75
N ILE A 152 14.47 0.18 -13.04
CA ILE A 152 14.89 1.32 -12.24
C ILE A 152 14.87 0.85 -10.77
N PRO A 153 16.01 0.78 -10.09
CA PRO A 153 16.01 0.54 -8.65
C PRO A 153 15.43 1.75 -7.91
N ILE A 154 14.58 1.47 -6.93
CA ILE A 154 13.97 2.45 -6.04
C ILE A 154 14.32 2.05 -4.61
N ARG A 155 15.10 2.87 -3.92
CA ARG A 155 15.43 2.70 -2.49
C ARG A 155 14.89 3.87 -1.69
N LEU A 156 14.03 3.56 -0.73
CA LEU A 156 13.33 4.53 0.10
C LEU A 156 13.60 4.25 1.58
N ASN A 157 13.68 5.31 2.37
CA ASN A 157 13.46 5.25 3.81
C ASN A 157 11.98 5.53 4.04
N VAL A 158 11.31 4.64 4.76
CA VAL A 158 9.87 4.65 4.97
C VAL A 158 9.61 4.73 6.47
N LEU A 159 8.76 5.66 6.86
CA LEU A 159 8.28 5.84 8.20
C LEU A 159 6.82 5.38 8.27
N GLU A 160 6.60 4.24 8.91
CA GLU A 160 5.29 3.61 9.03
C GLU A 160 4.68 3.91 10.40
N ASP A 161 3.47 4.47 10.44
CA ASP A 161 2.64 4.59 11.65
C ASP A 161 1.36 3.75 11.49
N PRO A 162 1.37 2.50 11.98
CA PRO A 162 0.21 1.61 11.89
C PRO A 162 -0.98 2.07 12.73
N LYS A 163 -0.78 2.90 13.76
CA LYS A 163 -1.89 3.38 14.60
C LYS A 163 -2.70 4.41 13.83
N ALA A 164 -2.00 5.37 13.20
CA ALA A 164 -2.59 6.40 12.37
C ALA A 164 -2.94 5.95 10.94
N LEU A 165 -2.51 4.74 10.53
CA LEU A 165 -2.60 4.24 9.15
C LEU A 165 -1.97 5.21 8.16
N TYR A 166 -0.81 5.74 8.55
CA TYR A 166 -0.07 6.78 7.86
C TYR A 166 1.32 6.27 7.51
N VAL A 167 1.80 6.63 6.33
CA VAL A 167 3.16 6.35 5.90
C VAL A 167 3.75 7.58 5.26
N HIS A 168 5.00 7.87 5.61
CA HIS A 168 5.84 8.85 4.94
C HIS A 168 7.05 8.15 4.34
N TYR A 169 7.49 8.55 3.15
CA TYR A 169 8.65 7.95 2.51
C TYR A 169 9.48 9.00 1.80
N LEU A 170 10.79 8.81 1.84
CA LEU A 170 11.78 9.66 1.21
C LEU A 170 12.80 8.79 0.47
N LYS A 171 13.24 9.22 -0.71
CA LYS A 171 14.33 8.52 -1.39
C LYS A 171 15.63 8.57 -0.60
N GLN A 172 16.41 7.50 -0.71
CA GLN A 172 17.81 7.52 -0.30
C GLN A 172 18.64 8.33 -1.31
N GLN A 173 19.80 8.85 -0.90
CA GLN A 173 20.66 9.73 -1.72
C GLN A 173 20.92 9.16 -3.13
N ASN A 174 21.23 7.86 -3.23
CA ASN A 174 21.44 7.13 -4.48
C ASN A 174 20.32 6.13 -4.80
N GLY A 175 19.18 6.24 -4.11
CA GLY A 175 18.10 5.28 -4.17
C GLY A 175 17.23 5.39 -5.43
N LEU A 176 17.26 6.53 -6.11
CA LEU A 176 16.50 6.75 -7.35
C LEU A 176 17.21 7.80 -8.22
N ARG A 177 18.10 7.35 -9.11
CA ARG A 177 18.99 8.26 -9.88
C ARG A 177 18.26 9.17 -10.87
N LEU A 178 17.05 8.80 -11.27
CA LEU A 178 16.20 9.60 -12.17
C LEU A 178 15.59 10.83 -11.47
N MET A 179 15.60 10.86 -10.13
CA MET A 179 14.94 11.87 -9.32
C MET A 179 15.93 12.55 -8.38
N GLU A 180 15.95 13.88 -8.39
CA GLU A 180 16.69 14.68 -7.43
C GLU A 180 15.94 14.76 -6.11
N ASP A 181 14.62 14.90 -6.16
CA ASP A 181 13.73 14.79 -5.01
C ASP A 181 12.67 13.74 -5.30
N PHE A 182 12.39 12.92 -4.30
CA PHE A 182 11.28 11.98 -4.34
C PHE A 182 10.84 11.71 -2.90
N GLU A 183 9.72 12.32 -2.54
CA GLU A 183 9.12 12.24 -1.22
C GLU A 183 7.63 12.00 -1.40
N GLY A 184 7.02 11.27 -0.48
CA GLY A 184 5.58 11.23 -0.41
C GLY A 184 5.07 10.74 0.91
N MET A 185 3.77 10.87 1.06
CA MET A 185 3.02 10.37 2.18
C MET A 185 1.70 9.82 1.70
N TYR A 186 1.18 8.85 2.44
CA TYR A 186 -0.20 8.43 2.27
C TYR A 186 -0.87 8.15 3.60
N SER A 187 -2.19 8.35 3.61
CA SER A 187 -3.06 7.98 4.72
C SER A 187 -4.21 7.11 4.22
N VAL A 188 -4.69 6.24 5.10
CA VAL A 188 -5.83 5.35 4.85
C VAL A 188 -6.99 5.75 5.76
N GLU A 189 -8.11 6.15 5.15
CA GLU A 189 -9.32 6.57 5.86
C GLU A 189 -10.49 5.62 5.57
N PRO A 190 -11.39 5.37 6.54
CA PRO A 190 -12.57 4.56 6.29
C PRO A 190 -13.56 5.23 5.33
N VAL A 191 -14.23 4.42 4.52
CA VAL A 191 -15.35 4.82 3.66
C VAL A 191 -16.53 3.89 3.92
N TYR A 192 -17.66 4.48 4.32
CA TYR A 192 -18.89 3.77 4.63
C TYR A 192 -19.73 3.56 3.36
N VAL A 193 -19.48 2.44 2.67
CA VAL A 193 -20.00 2.17 1.30
C VAL A 193 -21.52 2.15 1.26
N ASP A 194 -22.16 1.55 2.26
CA ASP A 194 -23.61 1.44 2.35
C ASP A 194 -24.25 2.56 3.20
N GLY A 195 -23.48 3.59 3.57
CA GLY A 195 -23.94 4.65 4.47
C GLY A 195 -25.21 5.34 3.99
N GLU A 196 -25.28 5.71 2.71
CA GLU A 196 -26.45 6.38 2.13
C GLU A 196 -27.71 5.49 2.17
N ARG A 197 -27.55 4.19 1.95
CA ARG A 197 -28.66 3.23 1.90
C ARG A 197 -29.13 2.79 3.28
N LEU A 198 -28.20 2.52 4.19
CA LEU A 198 -28.48 1.92 5.49
C LEU A 198 -28.67 2.95 6.60
N CYS A 199 -27.97 4.09 6.54
CA CYS A 199 -27.97 5.07 7.64
C CYS A 199 -28.87 6.29 7.38
N LYS A 200 -29.55 6.35 6.22
CA LYS A 200 -30.57 7.36 5.83
C LYS A 200 -30.17 8.80 6.18
N HIS A 201 -30.55 9.31 7.35
CA HIS A 201 -30.34 10.70 7.79
C HIS A 201 -29.05 10.91 8.59
N MET A 202 -28.34 9.83 8.95
CA MET A 202 -27.11 9.90 9.72
C MET A 202 -25.91 9.69 8.79
N LYS A 203 -24.99 10.65 8.78
CA LYS A 203 -23.68 10.50 8.15
C LYS A 203 -22.68 10.04 9.22
N PRO A 204 -22.36 8.75 9.30
CA PRO A 204 -21.47 8.23 10.35
C PRO A 204 -20.08 8.84 10.22
N LYS A 205 -19.50 9.25 11.35
CA LYS A 205 -18.15 9.82 11.43
C LYS A 205 -17.09 8.79 11.83
N ASN A 206 -17.51 7.71 12.49
CA ASN A 206 -16.63 6.67 12.99
C ASN A 206 -17.25 5.27 12.77
N PRO A 207 -16.44 4.19 12.84
CA PRO A 207 -16.92 2.82 12.60
C PRO A 207 -18.05 2.39 13.55
N GLU A 208 -18.03 2.83 14.81
CA GLU A 208 -19.06 2.46 15.80
C GLU A 208 -20.43 3.03 15.45
N GLU A 209 -20.49 4.32 15.08
CA GLU A 209 -21.70 4.97 14.58
C GLU A 209 -22.21 4.25 13.34
N TYR A 210 -21.31 3.90 12.41
CA TYR A 210 -21.69 3.17 11.22
C TYR A 210 -22.24 1.78 11.54
N ARG A 211 -21.64 1.06 12.49
CA ARG A 211 -22.12 -0.26 12.94
C ARG A 211 -23.52 -0.16 13.52
N LYS A 212 -23.79 0.85 14.34
CA LYS A 212 -25.11 1.12 14.92
C LYS A 212 -26.16 1.42 13.85
N CYS A 213 -25.88 2.35 12.93
CA CYS A 213 -26.87 2.74 11.92
C CYS A 213 -27.05 1.69 10.82
N SER A 214 -26.02 0.93 10.46
CA SER A 214 -26.09 -0.14 9.45
C SER A 214 -26.58 -1.48 10.00
N GLY A 215 -26.81 -1.59 11.31
CA GLY A 215 -27.13 -2.85 11.98
C GLY A 215 -26.01 -3.89 11.83
N GLY A 216 -24.76 -3.45 11.72
CA GLY A 216 -23.57 -4.30 11.54
C GLY A 216 -23.43 -4.96 10.17
N LYS A 217 -24.25 -4.59 9.19
CA LYS A 217 -24.26 -5.22 7.84
C LYS A 217 -23.60 -4.36 6.77
N GLY A 218 -23.25 -3.11 7.08
CA GLY A 218 -22.66 -2.18 6.13
C GLY A 218 -21.20 -2.51 5.84
N LEU A 219 -20.80 -2.38 4.58
CA LEU A 219 -19.41 -2.55 4.14
C LEU A 219 -18.58 -1.31 4.48
N ILE A 220 -17.36 -1.53 4.99
CA ILE A 220 -16.35 -0.50 5.20
C ILE A 220 -15.23 -0.70 4.18
N ALA A 221 -15.10 0.25 3.24
CA ALA A 221 -13.98 0.37 2.32
C ALA A 221 -12.92 1.32 2.90
N SER A 222 -11.83 1.50 2.15
CA SER A 222 -10.74 2.40 2.50
C SER A 222 -10.50 3.41 1.38
N LYS A 223 -10.36 4.68 1.72
CA LYS A 223 -9.86 5.72 0.83
C LYS A 223 -8.40 5.97 1.15
N VAL A 224 -7.55 5.83 0.14
CA VAL A 224 -6.13 6.13 0.22
C VAL A 224 -5.91 7.52 -0.37
N LYS A 225 -5.34 8.41 0.42
CA LYS A 225 -4.90 9.75 -0.03
C LYS A 225 -3.39 9.73 -0.13
N VAL A 226 -2.86 10.01 -1.31
CA VAL A 226 -1.43 10.06 -1.58
C VAL A 226 -1.05 11.48 -1.94
N PHE A 227 -0.01 11.99 -1.30
CA PHE A 227 0.68 13.22 -1.66
C PHE A 227 2.12 12.86 -1.98
N GLN A 228 2.60 13.25 -3.15
CA GLN A 228 3.96 12.96 -3.59
C GLN A 228 4.57 14.20 -4.22
N THR A 229 5.80 14.50 -3.83
CA THR A 229 6.60 15.59 -4.36
C THR A 229 7.81 14.98 -5.05
N PHE A 230 8.08 15.38 -6.29
CA PHE A 230 9.22 14.86 -7.02
C PHE A 230 9.80 15.87 -8.01
N ARG A 231 11.11 15.77 -8.22
CA ARG A 231 11.88 16.60 -9.15
C ARG A 231 12.83 15.68 -9.94
N PRO A 232 12.79 15.67 -11.28
CA PRO A 232 13.76 14.93 -12.08
C PRO A 232 15.20 15.38 -11.78
N ALA A 233 16.16 14.46 -11.73
CA ALA A 233 17.58 14.78 -11.56
C ALA A 233 18.24 15.14 -12.88
N SER A 234 19.29 15.97 -12.85
CA SER A 234 20.12 16.19 -14.04
C SER A 234 20.75 14.90 -14.56
N PRO A 235 20.76 14.64 -15.89
CA PRO A 235 20.29 15.48 -17.01
C PRO A 235 18.81 15.28 -17.41
N TRP A 236 18.03 14.58 -16.60
CA TRP A 236 16.61 14.28 -16.84
C TRP A 236 15.67 15.47 -16.56
N ASP A 237 16.21 16.56 -16.03
CA ASP A 237 15.53 17.84 -15.75
C ASP A 237 15.40 18.76 -16.97
N LEU A 238 16.06 18.43 -18.09
CA LEU A 238 15.95 19.16 -19.36
C LEU A 238 14.50 19.22 -19.88
N PRO A 239 14.04 20.30 -20.55
CA PRO A 239 12.61 20.55 -20.79
C PRO A 239 11.80 19.40 -21.44
N LEU A 240 12.31 18.78 -22.51
CA LEU A 240 11.61 17.67 -23.19
C LEU A 240 11.69 16.37 -22.40
N VAL A 241 12.85 16.07 -21.82
CA VAL A 241 13.11 14.84 -21.06
C VAL A 241 12.35 14.86 -19.74
N SER A 242 12.31 16.01 -19.07
CA SER A 242 11.66 16.19 -17.78
C SER A 242 10.15 16.15 -17.89
N SER A 243 9.56 16.61 -18.99
CA SER A 243 8.14 16.39 -19.29
C SER A 243 7.82 14.89 -19.39
N TYR A 244 8.66 14.14 -20.09
CA TYR A 244 8.51 12.68 -20.18
C TYR A 244 8.65 11.99 -18.82
N VAL A 245 9.71 12.29 -18.06
CA VAL A 245 9.93 11.69 -16.74
C VAL A 245 8.77 11.99 -15.79
N ARG A 246 8.29 13.24 -15.76
CA ARG A 246 7.12 13.61 -14.95
C ARG A 246 5.88 12.82 -15.33
N ARG A 247 5.59 12.73 -16.63
CA ARG A 247 4.45 11.95 -17.13
C ARG A 247 4.58 10.47 -16.78
N PHE A 248 5.77 9.89 -16.99
CA PHE A 248 6.07 8.51 -16.66
C PHE A 248 5.84 8.22 -15.17
N THR A 249 6.31 9.09 -14.28
CA THR A 249 6.08 8.95 -12.83
C THR A 249 4.60 8.97 -12.49
N VAL A 250 3.84 9.92 -13.03
CA VAL A 250 2.40 10.05 -12.76
C VAL A 250 1.63 8.83 -13.27
N GLU A 251 1.90 8.38 -14.50
CA GLU A 251 1.26 7.20 -15.08
C GLU A 251 1.64 5.91 -14.32
N THR A 252 2.91 5.78 -13.93
CA THR A 252 3.40 4.65 -13.14
C THR A 252 2.72 4.58 -11.78
N THR A 253 2.70 5.68 -11.02
CA THR A 253 2.05 5.70 -9.69
C THR A 253 0.56 5.41 -9.80
N LYS A 254 -0.11 5.89 -10.87
CA LYS A 254 -1.50 5.54 -11.16
C LYS A 254 -1.69 4.05 -11.44
N ASN A 255 -0.76 3.42 -12.17
CA ASN A 255 -0.82 1.99 -12.46
C ASN A 255 -0.55 1.14 -11.21
N VAL A 256 0.39 1.56 -10.35
CA VAL A 256 0.62 0.91 -9.05
C VAL A 256 -0.64 1.01 -8.17
N ALA A 257 -1.34 2.15 -8.16
CA ALA A 257 -2.61 2.27 -7.44
C ALA A 257 -3.69 1.31 -7.95
N LYS A 258 -3.76 1.09 -9.28
CA LYS A 258 -4.66 0.08 -9.86
C LYS A 258 -4.26 -1.35 -9.47
N ASP A 259 -2.96 -1.62 -9.33
CA ASP A 259 -2.48 -2.93 -8.89
C ASP A 259 -2.89 -3.22 -7.44
N PHE A 260 -2.86 -2.21 -6.57
CA PHE A 260 -3.45 -2.34 -5.23
C PHE A 260 -4.97 -2.58 -5.27
N GLN A 261 -5.69 -1.96 -6.20
CA GLN A 261 -7.14 -2.21 -6.38
C GLN A 261 -7.42 -3.64 -6.84
N MET A 262 -6.61 -4.18 -7.75
CA MET A 262 -6.71 -5.58 -8.19
C MET A 262 -6.42 -6.54 -7.03
N GLN A 263 -5.33 -6.31 -6.29
CA GLN A 263 -5.00 -7.12 -5.11
C GLN A 263 -6.10 -7.08 -4.04
N ALA A 264 -6.71 -5.92 -3.83
CA ALA A 264 -7.87 -5.79 -2.94
C ALA A 264 -9.07 -6.59 -3.44
N GLY A 265 -9.27 -6.65 -4.76
CA GLY A 265 -10.21 -7.54 -5.41
C GLY A 265 -9.94 -9.02 -5.12
N ASP A 266 -8.71 -9.48 -5.32
CA ASP A 266 -8.30 -10.88 -5.13
C ASP A 266 -8.50 -11.33 -3.66
N ILE A 267 -8.18 -10.47 -2.68
CA ILE A 267 -8.39 -10.73 -1.24
C ILE A 267 -9.89 -10.94 -0.92
N ARG A 268 -10.77 -10.27 -1.67
CA ARG A 268 -12.23 -10.43 -1.58
C ARG A 268 -12.76 -11.63 -2.36
N GLY A 269 -11.90 -12.39 -3.05
CA GLY A 269 -12.25 -13.55 -3.85
C GLY A 269 -12.77 -13.21 -5.24
N LEU A 270 -12.05 -12.34 -5.96
CA LEU A 270 -12.14 -12.22 -7.42
C LEU A 270 -11.28 -13.26 -8.13
#